data_AF-A0A2A2TNL4-F1
#
_entry.id   AF-A0A2A2TNL4-F1
#
_cell.length_a   1.000
_cell.length_b   1.000
_cell.length_c   1.000
_cell.angle_alpha   90.00
_cell.angle_beta   90.00
_cell.angle_gamma   90.00
#
_symmetry.space_group_name_H-M   'P 1'
#
loop_
_entity.id
_entity.type
_entity.pdbx_description
1 polymer ?
#
loop_
_entity_poly.entity_id
_entity_poly.type
_entity_poly.pdbx_seq_one_letter_code
_entity_poly.pdbx_strand_id
1 'polypeptide(L)'
;MAWLALGEINLTQDWEFTIPVVGEVFRIIHKPINNTDNKYLKAVVAQGFVDEKLNIFNPQRLSYRSESEIFTFYFPSGIAQQKLCLKRLDYTDIDWIIEAEVYQAANPLEELSNYLKARFGETTIMDYLVSTSSGFRSVFPTTVETMAEFSDVTEIVGRNPNRLHLIIRAGLQEISLFTNIAADGSGLNLIEKVPAGQLFILPNNGGIYKGDIFAQSAVAASDISITEYA
;
A
#
# COMPACT_ATOMS: atom_id res chain seq x y z
N MET A 1 0.67 19.20 13.15
CA MET A 1 1.78 18.41 13.74
C MET A 1 1.52 16.97 13.33
N ALA A 2 2.50 16.28 12.75
CA ALA A 2 2.27 14.97 12.13
C ALA A 2 3.09 13.83 12.74
N TRP A 3 3.96 14.10 13.71
CA TRP A 3 4.71 13.09 14.47
C TRP A 3 4.31 13.16 15.94
N LEU A 4 3.93 12.02 16.51
CA LEU A 4 3.58 11.85 17.92
C LEU A 4 4.68 11.05 18.62
N ALA A 5 5.24 11.60 19.69
CA ALA A 5 6.24 10.91 20.51
C ALA A 5 5.62 9.73 21.27
N LEU A 6 6.27 8.57 21.17
CA LEU A 6 5.93 7.34 21.89
C LEU A 6 6.71 7.20 23.19
N GLY A 7 7.85 7.90 23.30
CA GLY A 7 8.71 7.94 24.47
C GLY A 7 10.17 7.61 24.16
N GLU A 8 11.00 7.72 25.19
CA GLU A 8 12.39 7.29 25.17
C GLU A 8 12.51 5.86 25.68
N ILE A 9 13.31 5.05 24.98
CA ILE A 9 13.49 3.63 25.27
C ILE A 9 14.98 3.38 25.40
N ASN A 10 15.39 2.84 26.54
CA ASN A 10 16.73 2.33 26.72
C ASN A 10 16.81 0.91 26.16
N LEU A 11 17.70 0.66 25.20
CA LEU A 11 17.80 -0.63 24.52
C LEU A 11 18.55 -1.65 25.37
N THR A 12 17.81 -2.65 25.84
CA THR A 12 18.31 -3.78 26.61
C THR A 12 18.34 -5.07 25.78
N GLN A 13 18.86 -6.16 26.36
CA GLN A 13 18.84 -7.48 25.71
C GLN A 13 17.47 -8.15 25.75
N ASP A 14 16.55 -7.61 26.54
CA ASP A 14 15.16 -8.03 26.58
C ASP A 14 14.33 -7.22 25.59
N TRP A 15 13.09 -7.65 25.37
CA TRP A 15 12.17 -6.90 24.52
C TRP A 15 11.59 -5.74 25.32
N GLU A 16 11.85 -4.53 24.85
CA GLU A 16 11.27 -3.30 25.32
C GLU A 16 10.10 -2.89 24.43
N PHE A 17 9.06 -2.31 25.01
CA PHE A 17 7.81 -2.02 24.32
C PHE A 17 7.40 -0.55 24.47
N THR A 18 6.86 0.03 23.40
CA THR A 18 6.14 1.30 23.49
C THR A 18 4.77 1.12 24.14
N ILE A 19 4.12 2.24 24.43
CA ILE A 19 2.65 2.28 24.56
C ILE A 19 1.98 1.75 23.27
N PRO A 20 0.72 1.28 23.34
CA PRO A 20 -0.02 0.91 22.14
C PRO A 20 -0.10 2.05 21.13
N VAL A 21 0.08 1.73 19.86
CA VAL A 21 0.15 2.71 18.76
C VAL A 21 -0.81 2.35 17.64
N VAL A 22 -1.31 3.40 16.97
CA VAL A 22 -2.10 3.30 15.74
C VAL A 22 -1.36 4.15 14.70
N GLY A 23 -0.80 3.49 13.69
CA GLY A 23 0.00 4.11 12.64
C GLY A 23 1.07 3.16 12.12
N GLU A 24 1.50 3.33 10.87
CA GLU A 24 2.41 2.38 10.19
C GLU A 24 3.82 2.93 9.97
N VAL A 25 4.00 4.24 10.12
CA VAL A 25 5.27 4.91 9.86
C VAL A 25 5.84 5.41 11.18
N PHE A 26 7.07 5.01 11.47
CA PHE A 26 7.76 5.29 12.71
C PHE A 26 9.07 5.99 12.41
N ARG A 27 9.44 6.95 13.25
CA ARG A 27 10.74 7.60 13.22
C ARG A 27 11.47 7.25 14.51
N ILE A 28 12.69 6.75 14.37
CA ILE A 28 13.60 6.43 15.47
C ILE A 28 14.72 7.44 15.45
N ILE A 29 14.92 8.10 16.59
CA ILE A 29 15.96 9.10 16.80
C ILE A 29 16.93 8.54 17.84
N HIS A 30 18.20 8.44 17.49
CA HIS A 30 19.22 7.93 18.40
C HIS A 30 19.74 9.09 19.27
N LYS A 31 19.78 8.91 20.59
CA LYS A 31 20.47 9.89 21.44
C LYS A 31 21.98 9.78 21.21
N PRO A 32 22.73 10.90 21.17
CA PRO A 32 24.17 10.87 20.93
C PRO A 32 24.91 10.00 21.95
N ILE A 33 25.71 9.05 21.46
CA ILE A 33 26.58 8.20 22.27
C ILE A 33 28.03 8.66 22.09
N ASN A 34 28.65 9.08 23.18
CA ASN A 34 30.07 9.46 23.24
C ASN A 34 30.98 8.23 23.41
N ASN A 35 30.93 7.30 22.45
CA ASN A 35 31.78 6.10 22.42
C ASN A 35 32.12 5.72 20.98
N THR A 36 33.39 5.39 20.70
CA THR A 36 33.89 5.02 19.36
C THR A 36 33.39 3.68 18.84
N ASP A 37 32.91 2.81 19.73
CA ASP A 37 32.38 1.50 19.40
C ASP A 37 30.88 1.54 19.04
N ASN A 38 30.28 2.73 19.02
CA ASN A 38 28.87 2.93 18.66
C ASN A 38 28.50 2.34 17.29
N LYS A 39 29.44 2.27 16.33
CA LYS A 39 29.26 1.65 15.01
C LYS A 39 28.98 0.15 15.04
N TYR A 40 29.26 -0.53 16.15
CA TYR A 40 29.02 -1.96 16.31
C TYR A 40 27.70 -2.28 17.03
N LEU A 41 27.01 -1.25 17.52
CA LEU A 41 25.72 -1.39 18.18
C LEU A 41 24.66 -1.89 17.20
N LYS A 42 23.99 -2.97 17.58
CA LYS A 42 22.98 -3.63 16.76
C LYS A 42 21.76 -3.93 17.60
N ALA A 43 20.62 -3.55 17.09
CA ALA A 43 19.34 -3.86 17.68
C ALA A 43 18.39 -4.37 16.59
N VAL A 44 17.22 -4.80 17.04
CA VAL A 44 16.07 -5.10 16.20
C VAL A 44 14.95 -4.20 16.66
N VAL A 45 14.29 -3.59 15.69
CA VAL A 45 13.01 -2.93 15.83
C VAL A 45 11.97 -3.79 15.12
N ALA A 46 10.86 -4.04 15.77
CA ALA A 46 9.82 -4.91 15.27
C ALA A 46 8.45 -4.43 15.73
N GLN A 47 7.41 -5.00 15.15
CA GLN A 47 6.09 -4.90 15.73
C GLN A 47 5.88 -6.06 16.70
N GLY A 48 5.03 -5.85 17.69
CA GLY A 48 4.57 -6.96 18.50
C GLY A 48 3.31 -6.64 19.26
N PHE A 49 2.69 -7.71 19.74
CA PHE A 49 1.56 -7.67 20.64
C PHE A 49 1.68 -8.81 21.63
N VAL A 50 0.98 -8.68 22.74
CA VAL A 50 0.95 -9.69 23.80
C VAL A 50 -0.46 -10.26 23.83
N ASP A 51 -0.58 -11.52 23.42
CA ASP A 51 -1.83 -12.30 23.48
C ASP A 51 -1.48 -13.69 24.00
N GLU A 52 -1.53 -13.84 25.33
CA GLU A 52 -1.01 -14.96 26.14
C GLU A 52 0.51 -15.22 26.02
N LYS A 53 1.10 -14.96 24.85
CA LYS A 53 2.52 -15.02 24.52
C LYS A 53 2.92 -13.78 23.74
N LEU A 54 4.22 -13.49 23.76
CA LEU A 54 4.79 -12.42 22.94
C LEU A 54 4.82 -12.86 21.47
N ASN A 55 4.13 -12.11 20.62
CA ASN A 55 4.16 -12.28 19.18
C ASN A 55 4.93 -11.11 18.55
N ILE A 56 5.97 -11.40 17.78
CA ILE A 56 6.82 -10.41 17.10
C ILE A 56 6.69 -10.57 15.58
N PHE A 57 6.54 -9.47 14.86
CA PHE A 57 6.37 -9.44 13.41
C PHE A 57 7.34 -8.48 12.74
N ASN A 58 7.75 -8.88 11.54
CA ASN A 58 8.58 -8.09 10.63
C ASN A 58 9.80 -7.44 11.33
N PRO A 59 10.67 -8.21 12.02
CA PRO A 59 11.84 -7.65 12.68
C PRO A 59 12.78 -7.03 11.65
N GLN A 60 13.11 -5.76 11.84
CA GLN A 60 14.05 -5.00 11.03
C GLN A 60 15.29 -4.67 11.86
N ARG A 61 16.45 -4.72 11.22
CA ARG A 61 17.72 -4.43 11.88
C ARG A 61 17.83 -2.93 12.11
N LEU A 62 18.11 -2.56 13.35
CA LEU A 62 18.46 -1.21 13.78
C LEU A 62 19.97 -1.18 14.07
N SER A 63 20.65 -0.12 13.65
CA SER A 63 22.07 0.10 13.99
C SER A 63 22.23 1.55 14.38
N TYR A 64 23.14 1.86 15.29
CA TYR A 64 23.29 3.25 15.72
C TYR A 64 23.70 4.15 14.55
N ARG A 65 23.01 5.28 14.39
CA ARG A 65 23.30 6.35 13.44
C ARG A 65 23.04 7.71 14.08
N SER A 66 23.73 8.75 13.62
CA SER A 66 23.49 10.13 14.05
C SER A 66 22.21 10.72 13.46
N GLU A 67 21.74 10.15 12.35
CA GLU A 67 20.54 10.58 11.64
C GLU A 67 19.33 9.80 12.14
N SER A 68 18.14 10.40 12.05
CA SER A 68 16.89 9.69 12.35
C SER A 68 16.59 8.66 11.28
N GLU A 69 16.16 7.48 11.68
CA GLU A 69 15.76 6.40 10.78
C GLU A 69 14.24 6.30 10.71
N ILE A 70 13.70 6.03 9.51
CA ILE A 70 12.26 5.85 9.30
C ILE A 70 12.00 4.37 9.01
N PHE A 71 11.06 3.80 9.75
CA PHE A 71 10.63 2.42 9.61
C PHE A 71 9.15 2.38 9.23
N THR A 72 8.82 1.47 8.31
CA THR A 72 7.44 1.21 7.92
C THR A 72 7.04 -0.20 8.31
N PHE A 73 5.91 -0.28 9.00
CA PHE A 73 5.42 -1.44 9.71
C PHE A 73 3.92 -1.58 9.39
N TYR A 74 3.56 -2.60 8.63
CA TYR A 74 2.17 -2.93 8.35
C TYR A 74 1.58 -3.75 9.49
N PHE A 75 0.49 -3.28 10.08
CA PHE A 75 -0.16 -3.96 11.18
C PHE A 75 -1.39 -4.73 10.70
N PRO A 76 -1.48 -6.06 10.96
CA PRO A 76 -2.67 -6.82 10.57
C PRO A 76 -3.92 -6.31 11.30
N SER A 77 -5.01 -6.17 10.57
CA SER A 77 -6.31 -5.80 11.14
C SER A 77 -6.82 -6.89 12.10
N GLY A 78 -7.50 -6.48 13.17
CA GLY A 78 -8.08 -7.40 14.16
C GLY A 78 -7.20 -7.74 15.36
N ILE A 79 -5.96 -7.24 15.42
CA ILE A 79 -5.09 -7.36 16.60
C ILE A 79 -5.24 -6.11 17.48
N ALA A 80 -5.73 -6.28 18.71
CA ALA A 80 -5.76 -5.21 19.69
C ALA A 80 -4.37 -4.94 20.28
N GLN A 81 -4.07 -3.67 20.61
CA GLN A 81 -2.87 -3.25 21.36
C GLN A 81 -1.52 -3.54 20.68
N GLN A 82 -1.41 -3.15 19.42
CA GLN A 82 -0.14 -3.19 18.69
C GLN A 82 0.89 -2.25 19.30
N LYS A 83 2.13 -2.71 19.42
CA LYS A 83 3.25 -1.97 20.02
C LYS A 83 4.47 -2.06 19.13
N LEU A 84 5.31 -1.03 19.19
CA LEU A 84 6.66 -1.11 18.68
C LEU A 84 7.52 -1.81 19.73
N CYS A 85 8.31 -2.78 19.29
CA CYS A 85 9.14 -3.62 20.13
C CYS A 85 10.59 -3.43 19.72
N LEU A 86 11.47 -3.22 20.69
CA LEU A 86 12.89 -3.09 20.43
C LEU A 86 13.71 -4.02 21.31
N LYS A 87 14.78 -4.56 20.76
CA LYS A 87 15.69 -5.45 21.47
C LYS A 87 17.10 -5.30 20.94
N ARG A 88 18.06 -5.16 21.84
CA ARG A 88 19.48 -5.17 21.52
C ARG A 88 19.94 -6.58 21.15
N LEU A 89 20.83 -6.66 20.15
CA LEU A 89 21.43 -7.91 19.70
C LEU A 89 22.88 -8.06 20.15
N ASP A 90 23.55 -6.97 20.53
CA ASP A 90 24.91 -6.98 21.03
C ASP A 90 24.99 -7.09 22.57
N TYR A 91 26.15 -7.54 23.04
CA TYR A 91 26.50 -7.67 24.45
C TYR A 91 27.52 -6.59 24.80
N THR A 92 27.08 -5.34 24.87
CA THR A 92 27.90 -4.21 25.30
C THR A 92 27.23 -3.45 26.43
N ASP A 93 28.04 -2.82 27.28
CA ASP A 93 27.63 -2.01 28.43
C ASP A 93 27.31 -0.55 28.07
N ILE A 94 27.40 -0.21 26.79
CA ILE A 94 27.13 1.14 26.28
C ILE A 94 25.63 1.45 26.45
N ASP A 95 25.31 2.54 27.14
CA ASP A 95 23.94 3.02 27.25
C ASP A 95 23.44 3.51 25.89
N TRP A 96 22.39 2.89 25.37
CA TRP A 96 21.85 3.20 24.04
C TRP A 96 20.37 3.52 24.15
N ILE A 97 20.10 4.83 24.24
CA ILE A 97 18.76 5.37 24.32
C ILE A 97 18.31 5.80 22.92
N ILE A 98 17.08 5.45 22.59
CA ILE A 98 16.40 5.95 21.40
C ILE A 98 15.11 6.67 21.79
N GLU A 99 14.67 7.55 20.93
CA GLU A 99 13.36 8.19 20.99
C GLU A 99 12.53 7.69 19.81
N ALA A 100 11.34 7.19 20.09
CA ALA A 100 10.44 6.66 19.07
C ALA A 100 9.26 7.60 18.86
N GLU A 101 8.91 7.85 17.60
CA GLU A 101 7.76 8.65 17.21
C GLU A 101 6.94 7.88 16.16
N VAL A 102 5.63 8.09 16.16
CA VAL A 102 4.70 7.57 15.15
C VAL A 102 4.18 8.72 14.31
N TYR A 103 4.10 8.53 12.99
CA TYR A 103 3.45 9.47 12.11
C TYR A 103 1.94 9.36 12.26
N GLN A 104 1.28 10.45 12.64
CA GLN A 104 -0.18 10.59 12.64
C GLN A 104 -0.56 11.61 11.58
N ALA A 105 -1.07 11.12 10.45
CA ALA A 105 -1.59 12.00 9.42
C ALA A 105 -2.83 12.73 9.95
N ALA A 106 -2.93 14.04 9.69
CA ALA A 106 -4.15 14.78 9.96
C ALA A 106 -5.28 14.42 8.97
N ASN A 107 -4.91 13.83 7.83
CA ASN A 107 -5.81 13.45 6.74
C ASN A 107 -5.40 12.07 6.19
N PRO A 108 -6.32 11.12 5.98
CA PRO A 108 -6.04 9.79 5.41
C PRO A 108 -5.28 9.81 4.06
N LEU A 109 -5.49 10.85 3.24
CA LEU A 109 -4.74 11.02 1.97
C LEU A 109 -3.26 11.34 2.19
N GLU A 110 -2.94 12.02 3.28
CA GLU A 110 -1.57 12.35 3.68
C GLU A 110 -0.86 11.13 4.29
N GLU A 111 -1.61 10.26 4.98
CA GLU A 111 -1.13 8.96 5.48
C GLU A 111 -0.67 8.06 4.34
N LEU A 112 -1.49 7.94 3.28
CA LEU A 112 -1.14 7.20 2.07
C LEU A 112 0.09 7.82 1.39
N SER A 113 0.14 9.15 1.25
CA SER A 113 1.29 9.82 0.62
C SER A 113 2.60 9.58 1.39
N ASN A 114 2.57 9.64 2.72
CA ASN A 114 3.75 9.47 3.55
C ASN A 114 4.16 8.01 3.72
N TYR A 115 3.21 7.08 3.77
CA TYR A 115 3.48 5.65 3.64
C TYR A 115 4.22 5.37 2.33
N LEU A 116 3.73 5.91 1.20
CA LEU A 116 4.37 5.73 -0.10
C LEU A 116 5.78 6.37 -0.13
N LYS A 117 5.95 7.59 0.39
CA LYS A 117 7.26 8.25 0.45
C LYS A 117 8.26 7.52 1.34
N ALA A 118 7.83 7.08 2.53
CA ALA A 118 8.69 6.37 3.48
C ALA A 118 9.11 5.00 2.96
N ARG A 119 8.21 4.31 2.23
CA ARG A 119 8.47 2.97 1.70
C ARG A 119 9.28 2.97 0.41
N PHE A 120 9.16 4.02 -0.41
CA PHE A 120 9.72 4.03 -1.76
C PHE A 120 10.78 5.12 -2.00
N GLY A 121 11.05 5.98 -1.02
CA GLY A 121 12.32 6.70 -0.92
C GLY A 121 12.63 7.78 -1.97
N GLU A 122 11.70 8.23 -2.81
CA GLU A 122 11.74 9.51 -3.53
C GLU A 122 10.46 9.72 -4.39
N THR A 123 10.11 10.99 -4.62
CA THR A 123 8.91 11.52 -5.28
C THR A 123 8.75 11.22 -6.78
N THR A 124 9.53 10.30 -7.33
CA THR A 124 9.62 10.03 -8.78
C THR A 124 8.91 8.75 -9.22
N ILE A 125 8.36 7.96 -8.28
CA ILE A 125 7.73 6.65 -8.57
C ILE A 125 6.21 6.78 -8.80
N MET A 126 5.66 8.00 -8.90
CA MET A 126 4.23 8.14 -9.27
C MET A 126 3.96 7.97 -10.77
N ASP A 127 4.97 8.09 -11.64
CA ASP A 127 4.73 8.12 -13.09
C ASP A 127 5.18 6.86 -13.85
N TYR A 128 5.87 5.91 -13.22
CA TYR A 128 6.42 4.74 -13.95
C TYR A 128 6.55 3.53 -13.01
N LEU A 129 5.91 2.39 -13.35
CA LEU A 129 6.19 1.02 -12.84
C LEU A 129 5.67 0.70 -11.42
N VAL A 130 4.68 -0.16 -11.16
CA VAL A 130 4.35 -1.50 -11.70
C VAL A 130 5.54 -2.48 -11.74
N SER A 131 5.36 -3.60 -11.02
CA SER A 131 6.15 -4.85 -11.02
C SER A 131 7.36 -4.85 -10.06
N THR A 132 7.53 -5.77 -9.09
CA THR A 132 7.18 -7.18 -9.00
C THR A 132 7.18 -7.68 -7.54
N SER A 133 6.64 -8.90 -7.33
CA SER A 133 6.81 -9.86 -6.22
C SER A 133 5.60 -10.01 -5.28
N SER A 134 5.12 -11.21 -4.91
CA SER A 134 5.50 -12.58 -5.29
C SER A 134 4.40 -13.56 -4.81
N GLY A 135 4.09 -14.54 -5.66
CA GLY A 135 3.12 -15.60 -5.44
C GLY A 135 2.78 -16.25 -6.77
N PHE A 136 3.71 -17.01 -7.35
CA PHE A 136 3.52 -17.62 -8.67
C PHE A 136 2.44 -18.72 -8.63
N ARG A 137 1.20 -18.34 -8.96
CA ARG A 137 0.45 -19.02 -10.03
C ARG A 137 0.69 -18.21 -11.30
N SER A 138 1.00 -18.85 -12.43
CA SER A 138 1.10 -18.11 -13.69
C SER A 138 -0.29 -17.64 -14.08
N VAL A 139 -0.62 -16.41 -13.72
CA VAL A 139 -1.79 -15.70 -14.21
C VAL A 139 -1.37 -15.10 -15.53
N PHE A 140 -1.75 -15.75 -16.63
CA PHE A 140 -1.50 -15.20 -17.95
C PHE A 140 -2.52 -14.07 -18.18
N PRO A 141 -2.07 -12.83 -18.43
CA PRO A 141 -2.99 -11.77 -18.78
C PRO A 141 -3.67 -12.10 -20.10
N THR A 142 -4.98 -11.88 -20.16
CA THR A 142 -5.69 -11.84 -21.44
C THR A 142 -5.84 -10.39 -21.81
N THR A 143 -5.10 -9.96 -22.84
CA THR A 143 -5.27 -8.64 -23.43
C THR A 143 -6.23 -8.77 -24.60
N VAL A 144 -7.34 -8.03 -24.54
CA VAL A 144 -8.26 -7.89 -25.66
C VAL A 144 -8.21 -6.43 -26.09
N GLU A 145 -7.62 -6.18 -27.25
CA GLU A 145 -7.69 -4.88 -27.92
C GLU A 145 -8.90 -4.92 -28.85
N THR A 146 -9.91 -4.12 -28.52
CA THR A 146 -11.13 -4.06 -29.31
C THR A 146 -11.22 -2.67 -29.94
N MET A 147 -10.88 -2.60 -31.23
CA MET A 147 -11.22 -1.47 -32.07
C MET A 147 -12.66 -1.67 -32.55
N ALA A 148 -13.63 -1.31 -31.73
CA ALA A 148 -15.04 -1.32 -32.12
C ALA A 148 -15.59 0.11 -32.14
N GLU A 149 -16.29 0.44 -33.22
CA GLU A 149 -17.07 1.68 -33.29
C GLU A 149 -18.41 1.45 -32.57
N PHE A 150 -18.60 2.05 -31.40
CA PHE A 150 -19.87 1.99 -30.66
C PHE A 150 -20.29 3.38 -30.21
N SER A 151 -21.54 3.75 -30.51
CA SER A 151 -22.26 4.88 -29.87
C SER A 151 -23.22 4.41 -28.78
N ASP A 152 -23.56 3.12 -28.80
CA ASP A 152 -24.50 2.50 -27.88
C ASP A 152 -23.75 1.70 -26.82
N VAL A 153 -24.44 1.40 -25.72
CA VAL A 153 -23.86 0.66 -24.59
C VAL A 153 -23.57 -0.77 -25.02
N THR A 154 -22.30 -1.14 -25.02
CA THR A 154 -21.81 -2.43 -25.52
C THR A 154 -21.03 -3.16 -24.44
N GLU A 155 -21.18 -4.48 -24.35
CA GLU A 155 -20.39 -5.31 -23.43
C GLU A 155 -18.92 -5.31 -23.89
N ILE A 156 -18.03 -4.92 -22.99
CA ILE A 156 -16.59 -4.91 -23.27
C ILE A 156 -15.83 -5.96 -22.46
N VAL A 157 -16.39 -6.37 -21.32
CA VAL A 157 -15.81 -7.43 -20.48
C VAL A 157 -16.93 -8.29 -19.95
N GLY A 158 -16.92 -9.58 -20.29
CA GLY A 158 -17.88 -10.54 -19.73
C GLY A 158 -17.55 -10.94 -18.30
N ARG A 159 -18.50 -11.55 -17.61
CA ARG A 159 -18.37 -12.05 -16.24
C ARG A 159 -17.25 -13.08 -16.15
N ASN A 160 -16.33 -12.87 -15.21
CA ASN A 160 -15.25 -13.80 -14.91
C ASN A 160 -15.08 -14.01 -13.40
N PRO A 161 -15.42 -15.19 -12.85
CA PRO A 161 -15.31 -15.47 -11.42
C PRO A 161 -13.85 -15.44 -10.94
N ASN A 162 -12.88 -15.73 -11.81
CA ASN A 162 -11.48 -15.80 -11.44
C ASN A 162 -10.77 -14.43 -11.50
N ARG A 163 -11.38 -13.38 -12.06
CA ARG A 163 -10.77 -12.05 -12.24
C ARG A 163 -10.04 -11.49 -11.01
N LEU A 164 -8.73 -11.42 -11.07
CA LEU A 164 -7.87 -10.87 -10.03
C LEU A 164 -7.56 -9.39 -10.25
N HIS A 165 -7.65 -8.92 -11.50
CA HIS A 165 -7.39 -7.52 -11.82
C HIS A 165 -8.00 -7.18 -13.18
N LEU A 166 -8.43 -5.92 -13.37
CA LEU A 166 -8.95 -5.42 -14.63
C LEU A 166 -8.52 -3.98 -14.87
N ILE A 167 -7.90 -3.75 -16.01
CA ILE A 167 -7.50 -2.45 -16.52
C ILE A 167 -8.25 -2.21 -17.82
N ILE A 168 -8.93 -1.07 -17.92
CA ILE A 168 -9.62 -0.62 -19.12
C ILE A 168 -8.99 0.69 -19.54
N ARG A 169 -8.45 0.76 -20.76
CA ARG A 169 -7.88 1.98 -21.31
C ARG A 169 -8.82 2.57 -22.35
N ALA A 170 -9.14 3.84 -22.16
CA ALA A 170 -9.80 4.64 -23.18
C ALA A 170 -8.77 5.08 -24.22
N GLY A 171 -9.05 4.84 -25.48
CA GLY A 171 -8.24 5.28 -26.60
C GLY A 171 -8.46 6.76 -26.90
N LEU A 172 -9.00 7.07 -28.07
CA LEU A 172 -9.08 8.44 -28.58
C LEU A 172 -10.22 9.29 -28.00
N GLN A 173 -11.15 8.68 -27.27
CA GLN A 173 -12.37 9.34 -26.79
C GLN A 173 -12.71 8.95 -25.36
N GLU A 174 -13.50 9.79 -24.68
CA GLU A 174 -14.05 9.49 -23.35
C GLU A 174 -15.07 8.35 -23.45
N ILE A 175 -15.00 7.41 -22.51
CA ILE A 175 -15.95 6.31 -22.38
C ILE A 175 -16.61 6.34 -21.00
N SER A 176 -17.89 5.97 -20.94
CA SER A 176 -18.62 5.73 -19.69
C SER A 176 -18.72 4.23 -19.45
N LEU A 177 -18.37 3.78 -18.25
CA LEU A 177 -18.38 2.37 -17.86
C LEU A 177 -19.56 2.02 -16.95
N PHE A 178 -20.22 0.89 -17.18
CA PHE A 178 -21.43 0.47 -16.48
C PHE A 178 -21.35 -1.00 -16.03
N THR A 179 -22.08 -1.36 -14.97
CA THR A 179 -22.18 -2.76 -14.52
C THR A 179 -23.40 -3.50 -15.05
N ASN A 180 -24.39 -2.79 -15.60
CA ASN A 180 -25.61 -3.38 -16.15
C ASN A 180 -26.14 -2.56 -17.33
N ILE A 181 -27.04 -3.15 -18.10
CA ILE A 181 -27.83 -2.50 -19.15
C ILE A 181 -29.32 -2.65 -18.81
N ALA A 182 -30.09 -1.58 -18.99
CA ALA A 182 -31.55 -1.58 -18.87
C ALA A 182 -32.21 -2.23 -20.10
N ALA A 183 -33.49 -2.57 -19.99
CA ALA A 183 -34.23 -3.20 -21.10
C ALA A 183 -34.32 -2.32 -22.37
N ASP A 184 -34.10 -1.00 -22.24
CA ASP A 184 -34.06 -0.03 -23.34
C ASP A 184 -32.67 0.16 -23.96
N GLY A 185 -31.66 -0.59 -23.49
CA GLY A 185 -30.27 -0.49 -23.97
C GLY A 185 -29.43 0.59 -23.27
N SER A 186 -29.99 1.33 -22.31
CA SER A 186 -29.25 2.34 -21.55
C SER A 186 -28.37 1.72 -20.46
N GLY A 187 -27.25 2.38 -20.14
CA GLY A 187 -26.31 1.92 -19.12
C GLY A 187 -26.86 2.17 -17.72
N LEU A 188 -26.79 1.15 -16.87
CA LEU A 188 -27.17 1.23 -15.45
C LEU A 188 -25.94 1.13 -14.56
N ASN A 189 -26.00 1.83 -13.42
CA ASN A 189 -24.95 1.85 -12.40
C ASN A 189 -23.58 2.25 -13.00
N LEU A 190 -23.47 3.53 -13.35
CA LEU A 190 -22.21 4.13 -13.82
C LEU A 190 -21.10 3.84 -12.80
N ILE A 191 -20.03 3.24 -13.29
CA ILE A 191 -18.82 2.95 -12.54
C ILE A 191 -17.93 4.20 -12.56
N GLU A 192 -17.58 4.65 -13.76
CA GLU A 192 -16.62 5.74 -13.99
C GLU A 192 -16.76 6.32 -15.40
N LYS A 193 -16.35 7.57 -15.57
CA LYS A 193 -16.10 8.16 -16.88
C LYS A 193 -14.59 8.25 -17.11
N VAL A 194 -14.09 7.55 -18.11
CA VAL A 194 -12.66 7.45 -18.39
C VAL A 194 -12.31 8.42 -19.51
N PRO A 195 -11.55 9.50 -19.25
CA PRO A 195 -11.18 10.45 -20.29
C PRO A 195 -10.31 9.81 -21.37
N ALA A 196 -10.31 10.41 -22.57
CA ALA A 196 -9.47 9.97 -23.68
C ALA A 196 -7.99 9.82 -23.26
N GLY A 197 -7.37 8.71 -23.64
CA GLY A 197 -5.98 8.37 -23.35
C GLY A 197 -5.71 7.90 -21.92
N GLN A 198 -6.69 7.98 -21.03
CA GLN A 198 -6.55 7.54 -19.64
C GLN A 198 -6.94 6.08 -19.45
N LEU A 199 -6.61 5.56 -18.28
CA LEU A 199 -6.93 4.20 -17.86
C LEU A 199 -7.79 4.22 -16.61
N PHE A 200 -8.65 3.21 -16.52
CA PHE A 200 -9.43 2.89 -15.35
C PHE A 200 -8.95 1.55 -14.79
N ILE A 201 -8.70 1.54 -13.48
CA ILE A 201 -8.35 0.34 -12.73
C ILE A 201 -9.54 0.04 -11.82
N LEU A 202 -10.13 -1.14 -12.00
CA LEU A 202 -11.28 -1.56 -11.22
C LEU A 202 -10.88 -1.65 -9.72
N PRO A 203 -11.49 -0.85 -8.83
CA PRO A 203 -11.08 -0.78 -7.43
C PRO A 203 -11.38 -2.08 -6.67
N ASN A 204 -10.51 -2.44 -5.73
CA ASN A 204 -10.58 -3.69 -4.94
C ASN A 204 -11.08 -3.48 -3.49
N ASN A 205 -11.81 -2.41 -3.21
CA ASN A 205 -12.20 -2.01 -1.84
C ASN A 205 -13.36 -2.85 -1.26
N GLY A 206 -13.24 -4.18 -1.27
CA GLY A 206 -14.27 -5.14 -0.83
C GLY A 206 -14.35 -6.42 -1.66
N GLY A 207 -13.40 -6.62 -2.59
CA GLY A 207 -13.40 -7.70 -3.57
C GLY A 207 -13.56 -7.17 -4.99
N ILE A 208 -12.79 -7.73 -5.94
CA ILE A 208 -12.86 -7.34 -7.35
C ILE A 208 -14.21 -7.71 -7.94
N TYR A 209 -14.88 -6.73 -8.56
CA TYR A 209 -16.13 -6.97 -9.28
C TYR A 209 -15.93 -7.98 -10.42
N LYS A 210 -16.64 -9.11 -10.34
CA LYS A 210 -16.52 -10.27 -11.23
C LYS A 210 -17.55 -10.29 -12.35
N GLY A 211 -18.50 -9.37 -12.36
CA GLY A 211 -19.62 -9.32 -13.30
C GLY A 211 -19.23 -8.73 -14.66
N ASP A 212 -20.24 -8.56 -15.51
CA ASP A 212 -20.11 -7.94 -16.83
C ASP A 212 -19.85 -6.43 -16.71
N ILE A 213 -19.07 -5.89 -17.64
CA ILE A 213 -18.80 -4.45 -17.76
C ILE A 213 -19.14 -4.02 -19.18
N PHE A 214 -19.88 -2.92 -19.25
CA PHE A 214 -20.33 -2.32 -20.48
C PHE A 214 -19.72 -0.94 -20.65
N ALA A 215 -19.49 -0.52 -21.89
CA ALA A 215 -18.97 0.80 -22.23
C ALA A 215 -19.87 1.52 -23.22
N GLN A 216 -19.90 2.85 -23.12
CA GLN A 216 -20.54 3.73 -24.08
C GLN A 216 -19.61 4.90 -24.40
N SER A 217 -19.46 5.23 -25.68
CA SER A 217 -18.80 6.46 -26.14
C SER A 217 -19.84 7.50 -26.58
N ALA A 218 -19.54 8.77 -26.35
CA ALA A 218 -20.37 9.87 -26.83
C ALA A 218 -20.32 10.05 -28.36
N VAL A 219 -19.31 9.47 -29.02
CA VAL A 219 -19.16 9.51 -30.49
C VAL A 219 -18.83 8.10 -30.99
N ALA A 220 -19.38 7.74 -32.15
CA ALA A 220 -19.11 6.46 -32.79
C ALA A 220 -17.66 6.43 -33.34
N ALA A 221 -16.70 6.04 -32.49
CA ALA A 221 -15.34 5.56 -32.81
C ALA A 221 -14.47 5.67 -31.54
N SER A 222 -14.41 4.61 -30.74
CA SER A 222 -13.59 4.55 -29.54
C SER A 222 -12.77 3.26 -29.52
N ASP A 223 -11.47 3.42 -29.41
CA ASP A 223 -10.56 2.30 -29.18
C ASP A 223 -10.53 1.99 -27.68
N ILE A 224 -10.77 0.73 -27.30
CA ILE A 224 -10.64 0.27 -25.91
C ILE A 224 -9.64 -0.88 -25.87
N SER A 225 -8.63 -0.73 -25.01
CA SER A 225 -7.73 -1.82 -24.67
C SER A 225 -8.06 -2.33 -23.27
N ILE A 226 -8.20 -3.64 -23.16
CA ILE A 226 -8.61 -4.32 -21.94
C ILE A 226 -7.51 -5.28 -21.54
N THR A 227 -7.03 -5.17 -20.31
CA THR A 227 -6.09 -6.12 -19.72
C THR A 227 -6.72 -6.75 -18.49
N GLU A 228 -7.04 -8.03 -18.58
CA GLU A 228 -7.61 -8.81 -17.49
C GLU A 228 -6.62 -9.87 -17.00
N TYR A 229 -6.53 -10.00 -15.68
CA TYR A 229 -5.75 -11.04 -15.00
C TYR A 229 -6.73 -11.96 -14.26
N ALA A 230 -6.62 -13.29 -14.44
CA ALA A 230 -7.55 -14.29 -13.90
C ALA A 230 -6.84 -15.50 -13.26
#